data_AF-A0A074X1W5-F1
#
_entry.id   AF-A0A074X1W5-F1
#
_cell.length_a   1.000
_cell.length_b   1.000
_cell.length_c   1.000
_cell.angle_alpha   90.00
_cell.angle_beta   90.00
_cell.angle_gamma   90.00
#
_symmetry.space_group_name_H-M   'P 1'
#
loop_
_entity.id
_entity.type
_entity.pdbx_description
1 polymer ?
#
loop_
_entity_poly.entity_id
_entity_poly.type
_entity_poly.pdbx_seq_one_letter_code
_entity_poly.pdbx_strand_id
1 'polypeptide(L)'
;MIMEHPANTFPQEIWAEIMRYCPQETLVVLSRLSSLLCTEARKLLLRTVVSKHHTNRLHEPMGIIHRPWSFYDFLQRDRVDWRRMMKSIRLNWMSEYVNKDGNSALVGREKSIEDHLIFKTALLLCECTRLSEFHLGARSLAVVTTMLKHGSLPVTSLDFALPHRYLWEDIYAVFNIPTLATLVIRNLLSPDRPSFRFPPRIPDELHHKHGTSNVQELSLLDCGPLTLSISPLFQWPKNPRKLNYAPMRSKCEPYWRTILRRTGDISDAVDLSVSVLLPLKSTLQELHFDLGLDRHWILPFQTGHLFQPFTSLKHLTAPIELVMHSRGLSRSRTGKPFYTNLPHSLETLELKFTILTSWHSRPARSDLDADACLMTDPAHQLFDELSVLAMQKGEWLSGLRQVTLTGDGDRPFLVKCKHAEYALEDLEHSGVHVVQGNWYRESEEAWI
;
A
#
# COMPACT_ATOMS: atom_id res chain seq x y z
N MET A 1 47.46 52.73 1.62
CA MET A 1 47.09 51.46 0.95
C MET A 1 46.67 50.49 2.03
N ILE A 2 45.36 50.33 2.22
CA ILE A 2 44.83 49.27 3.06
C ILE A 2 44.82 48.02 2.18
N MET A 3 45.67 47.04 2.51
CA MET A 3 45.58 45.72 1.90
C MET A 3 44.30 45.07 2.45
N GLU A 4 43.27 44.96 1.61
CA GLU A 4 42.15 44.09 1.87
C GLU A 4 42.67 42.65 1.93
N HIS A 5 42.61 42.03 3.11
CA HIS A 5 42.73 40.58 3.20
C HIS A 5 41.60 39.96 2.38
N PRO A 6 41.88 38.99 1.49
CA PRO A 6 40.81 38.19 0.92
C PRO A 6 40.15 37.47 2.09
N ALA A 7 38.89 37.81 2.37
CA ALA A 7 38.09 37.04 3.30
C ALA A 7 38.20 35.57 2.88
N ASN A 8 38.52 34.68 3.82
CA ASN A 8 38.54 33.23 3.62
C ASN A 8 37.11 32.73 3.33
N THR A 9 36.56 33.12 2.19
CA THR A 9 35.32 32.59 1.65
C THR A 9 35.64 31.27 0.96
N PHE A 10 35.07 30.19 1.49
CA PHE A 10 35.06 28.89 0.82
C PHE A 10 34.66 29.06 -0.66
N PRO A 11 35.40 28.46 -1.62
CA PRO A 11 35.10 28.57 -3.05
C PRO A 11 33.65 28.18 -3.38
N GLN A 12 33.04 28.89 -4.31
CA GLN A 12 31.64 28.68 -4.70
C GLN A 12 31.40 27.27 -5.25
N GLU A 13 32.40 26.71 -5.92
CA GLU A 13 32.38 25.36 -6.47
C GLU A 13 32.26 24.31 -5.35
N ILE A 14 32.94 24.54 -4.22
CA ILE A 14 32.88 23.65 -3.07
C ILE A 14 31.52 23.73 -2.40
N TRP A 15 30.94 24.93 -2.26
CA TRP A 15 29.57 25.08 -1.77
C TRP A 15 28.54 24.38 -2.66
N ALA A 16 28.68 24.51 -3.99
CA ALA A 16 27.80 23.84 -4.94
C ALA A 16 27.92 22.30 -4.84
N GLU A 17 29.12 21.77 -4.57
CA GLU A 17 29.33 20.35 -4.36
C GLU A 17 28.73 19.88 -3.02
N ILE A 18 29.00 20.60 -1.92
CA ILE A 18 28.45 20.31 -0.59
C ILE A 18 26.91 20.26 -0.65
N MET A 19 26.29 21.23 -1.30
CA MET A 19 24.83 21.29 -1.41
C MET A 19 24.21 20.10 -2.12
N ARG A 20 24.92 19.42 -3.04
CA ARG A 20 24.39 18.23 -3.71
C ARG A 20 24.12 17.07 -2.76
N TYR A 21 24.80 17.05 -1.61
CA TYR A 21 24.65 16.05 -0.56
C TYR A 21 23.77 16.52 0.61
N CYS A 22 23.30 17.78 0.57
CA CYS A 22 22.41 18.29 1.60
C CYS A 22 20.98 17.74 1.44
N PRO A 23 20.29 17.41 2.55
CA PRO A 23 18.87 17.08 2.50
C PRO A 23 18.04 18.31 2.12
N GLN A 24 16.81 18.10 1.66
CA GLN A 24 15.95 19.19 1.14
C GLN A 24 15.66 20.26 2.21
N GLU A 25 15.51 19.85 3.47
CA GLU A 25 15.35 20.70 4.64
C GLU A 25 16.48 21.75 4.70
N THR A 26 17.72 21.27 4.60
CA THR A 26 18.93 22.10 4.65
C THR A 26 19.01 23.00 3.43
N LEU A 27 18.63 22.51 2.24
CA LEU A 27 18.58 23.33 1.03
C LEU A 27 17.56 24.47 1.13
N VAL A 28 16.40 24.25 1.77
CA VAL A 28 15.42 25.32 2.02
C VAL A 28 16.01 26.40 2.92
N VAL A 29 16.74 26.03 3.98
CA VAL A 29 17.43 26.98 4.86
C VAL A 29 18.52 27.74 4.10
N LEU A 30 19.40 27.03 3.39
CA LEU A 30 20.47 27.61 2.58
C LEU A 30 19.93 28.58 1.53
N SER A 31 18.73 28.32 1.01
CA SER A 31 18.10 29.20 0.02
C SER A 31 17.76 30.61 0.55
N ARG A 32 17.80 30.81 1.88
CA ARG A 32 17.45 32.06 2.56
C ARG A 32 18.66 32.79 3.14
N LEU A 33 19.85 32.15 3.18
CA LEU A 33 21.02 32.68 3.87
C LEU A 33 21.81 33.71 3.04
N SER A 34 21.96 33.50 1.73
CA SER A 34 22.62 34.47 0.84
C SER A 34 22.11 34.35 -0.59
N SER A 35 22.31 35.38 -1.42
CA SER A 35 21.91 35.38 -2.84
C SER A 35 22.60 34.28 -3.66
N LEU A 36 23.88 34.01 -3.34
CA LEU A 36 24.70 33.00 -4.00
C LEU A 36 24.23 31.59 -3.66
N LEU A 37 24.03 31.31 -2.36
CA LEU A 37 23.50 30.02 -1.91
C LEU A 37 22.05 29.82 -2.36
N CYS A 38 21.27 30.90 -2.42
CA CYS A 38 19.89 30.90 -2.91
C CYS A 38 19.75 30.32 -4.31
N THR A 39 20.62 30.73 -5.24
CA THR A 39 20.52 30.31 -6.63
C THR A 39 20.81 28.81 -6.77
N GLU A 40 21.90 28.32 -6.18
CA GLU A 40 22.27 26.91 -6.26
C GLU A 40 21.32 26.00 -5.47
N ALA A 41 20.92 26.41 -4.27
CA ALA A 41 19.95 25.65 -3.48
C ALA A 41 18.61 25.53 -4.21
N ARG A 42 18.11 26.61 -4.83
CA ARG A 42 16.87 26.55 -5.65
C ARG A 42 17.00 25.63 -6.85
N LYS A 43 18.16 25.61 -7.51
CA LYS A 43 18.38 24.67 -8.63
C LYS A 43 18.29 23.22 -8.19
N LEU A 44 18.84 22.90 -7.03
CA LEU A 44 18.81 21.55 -6.46
C LEU A 44 17.41 21.17 -5.96
N LEU A 45 16.70 22.10 -5.30
CA LEU A 45 15.31 21.91 -4.89
C LEU A 45 14.40 21.66 -6.10
N LEU A 46 14.64 22.31 -7.24
CA LEU A 46 13.90 22.07 -8.47
C LEU A 46 14.21 20.74 -9.17
N ARG A 47 15.23 19.98 -8.75
CA ARG A 47 15.49 18.65 -9.33
C ARG A 47 14.48 17.61 -8.85
N THR A 48 14.03 17.73 -7.60
CA THR A 48 13.09 16.81 -6.95
C THR A 48 11.93 17.61 -6.39
N VAL A 49 10.81 17.59 -7.10
CA VAL A 49 9.66 18.42 -6.77
C VAL A 49 8.55 17.56 -6.22
N VAL A 50 8.18 17.84 -4.98
CA VAL A 50 7.19 17.06 -4.24
C VAL A 50 6.10 17.99 -3.74
N SER A 51 4.84 17.61 -3.94
CA SER A 51 3.73 18.30 -3.30
C SER A 51 3.68 17.99 -1.82
N LYS A 52 3.46 19.00 -0.99
CA LYS A 52 3.27 18.79 0.45
C LYS A 52 2.11 17.83 0.69
N HIS A 53 2.43 16.66 1.22
CA HIS A 53 1.45 15.69 1.69
C HIS A 53 1.38 15.74 3.22
N HIS A 54 0.20 15.45 3.78
CA HIS A 54 -0.05 15.46 5.22
C HIS A 54 0.29 14.13 5.92
N THR A 55 0.94 13.19 5.22
CA THR A 55 1.27 11.88 5.78
C THR A 55 2.62 11.91 6.49
N ASN A 56 2.61 11.59 7.80
CA ASN A 56 3.76 11.44 8.71
C ASN A 56 4.68 10.25 8.34
N ARG A 57 5.15 10.16 7.10
CA ARG A 57 6.18 9.17 6.73
C ARG A 57 7.55 9.80 6.86
N LEU A 58 8.31 9.35 7.86
CA LEU A 58 9.66 9.82 8.25
C LEU A 58 10.73 9.72 7.15
N HIS A 59 10.42 9.16 5.98
CA HIS A 59 11.36 8.94 4.88
C HIS A 59 10.92 9.55 3.54
N GLU A 60 9.85 10.36 3.51
CA GLU A 60 9.45 11.02 2.28
C GLU A 60 10.16 12.37 2.10
N PRO A 61 10.62 12.70 0.87
CA PRO A 61 11.23 13.99 0.57
C PRO A 61 10.29 15.14 0.92
N MET A 62 10.84 16.20 1.51
CA MET A 62 10.10 17.41 1.90
C MET A 62 9.28 17.97 0.73
N GLY A 63 7.96 18.07 0.94
CA GLY A 63 7.07 18.70 -0.02
C GLY A 63 7.32 20.20 -0.16
N ILE A 64 7.97 20.61 -1.23
CA ILE A 64 8.27 22.01 -1.55
C ILE A 64 7.13 22.73 -2.28
N ILE A 65 6.19 22.01 -2.90
CA ILE A 65 4.97 22.62 -3.45
C ILE A 65 3.92 22.70 -2.36
N HIS A 66 3.71 23.91 -1.84
CA HIS A 66 2.66 24.19 -0.87
C HIS A 66 1.29 24.50 -1.49
N ARG A 67 1.28 25.05 -2.71
CA ARG A 67 0.05 25.52 -3.38
C ARG A 67 0.10 25.17 -4.88
N PRO A 68 -0.85 24.36 -5.39
CA PRO A 68 -0.86 23.96 -6.80
C PRO A 68 -0.87 25.13 -7.78
N TRP A 69 -1.67 26.17 -7.55
CA TRP A 69 -1.77 27.31 -8.49
C TRP A 69 -0.49 28.13 -8.53
N SER A 70 0.16 28.34 -7.39
CA SER A 70 1.43 29.10 -7.33
C SER A 70 2.54 28.35 -8.07
N PHE A 71 2.49 27.01 -8.05
CA PHE A 71 3.39 26.18 -8.82
C PHE A 71 3.07 26.22 -10.32
N TYR A 72 1.79 26.17 -10.70
CA TYR A 72 1.37 26.37 -12.08
C TYR A 72 1.84 27.73 -12.64
N ASP A 73 1.60 28.82 -11.90
CA ASP A 73 2.05 30.16 -12.26
C ASP A 73 3.59 30.24 -12.37
N PHE A 74 4.31 29.46 -11.56
CA PHE A 74 5.77 29.36 -11.66
C PHE A 74 6.18 28.67 -12.98
N LEU A 75 5.53 27.56 -13.34
CA LEU A 75 5.84 26.83 -14.57
C LEU A 75 5.52 27.62 -15.84
N GLN A 76 4.49 28.47 -15.79
CA GLN A 76 4.16 29.38 -16.90
C GLN A 76 5.19 30.49 -17.11
N ARG A 77 6.04 30.78 -16.11
CA ARG A 77 7.05 31.84 -16.24
C ARG A 77 8.31 31.26 -16.88
N ASP A 78 8.71 31.79 -18.03
CA ASP A 78 9.97 31.42 -18.72
C ASP A 78 11.24 32.00 -18.06
N ARG A 79 11.21 32.28 -16.76
CA ARG A 79 12.37 32.86 -16.04
C ARG A 79 13.39 31.81 -15.60
N VAL A 80 13.00 30.54 -15.54
CA VAL A 80 13.82 29.43 -15.07
C VAL A 80 13.64 28.25 -16.01
N ASP A 81 14.73 27.62 -16.46
CA ASP A 81 14.69 26.45 -17.34
C ASP A 81 14.33 25.17 -16.56
N TRP A 82 13.14 25.17 -15.96
CA TRP A 82 12.65 24.06 -15.14
C TRP A 82 12.54 22.75 -15.95
N ARG A 83 12.24 22.84 -17.26
CA ARG A 83 12.10 21.71 -18.20
C ARG A 83 13.35 20.84 -18.28
N ARG A 84 14.55 21.43 -18.11
CA ARG A 84 15.82 20.71 -18.10
C ARG A 84 16.36 20.40 -16.70
N MET A 85 15.76 20.98 -15.67
CA MET A 85 16.23 20.86 -14.29
C MET A 85 15.50 19.77 -13.51
N MET A 86 14.19 19.63 -13.69
CA MET A 86 13.37 18.64 -13.00
C MET A 86 13.74 17.21 -13.45
N LYS A 87 13.98 16.33 -12.48
CA LYS A 87 14.30 14.91 -12.69
C LYS A 87 13.29 13.97 -12.04
N SER A 88 12.83 14.34 -10.84
CA SER A 88 11.81 13.59 -10.11
C SER A 88 10.68 14.52 -9.71
N ILE A 89 9.45 14.11 -10.01
CA ILE A 89 8.23 14.85 -9.71
C ILE A 89 7.27 13.92 -8.98
N ARG A 90 6.74 14.36 -7.84
CA ARG A 90 5.69 13.65 -7.09
C ARG A 90 4.58 14.62 -6.72
N LEU A 91 3.45 14.51 -7.41
CA LEU A 91 2.28 15.36 -7.20
C LEU A 91 1.14 14.53 -6.63
N ASN A 92 0.88 14.66 -5.33
CA ASN A 92 -0.18 13.96 -4.61
C ASN A 92 -1.35 14.93 -4.38
N TRP A 93 -2.25 15.05 -5.36
CA TRP A 93 -3.38 15.99 -5.29
C TRP A 93 -4.72 15.30 -4.98
N MET A 94 -4.65 14.24 -4.18
CA MET A 94 -5.80 13.42 -3.79
C MET A 94 -6.70 14.07 -2.71
N SER A 95 -6.21 15.05 -1.94
CA SER A 95 -6.96 15.66 -0.83
C SER A 95 -7.73 16.90 -1.23
N GLU A 96 -8.91 17.12 -0.65
CA GLU A 96 -9.67 18.38 -0.73
C GLU A 96 -8.78 19.57 -0.32
N TYR A 97 -8.82 20.66 -1.09
CA TYR A 97 -8.11 21.87 -0.71
C TYR A 97 -8.87 22.55 0.45
N VAL A 98 -8.30 22.45 1.65
CA VAL A 98 -8.80 23.16 2.83
C VAL A 98 -8.27 24.60 2.75
N ASN A 99 -9.15 25.60 2.83
CA ASN A 99 -8.72 27.00 2.85
C ASN A 99 -7.96 27.31 4.15
N LYS A 100 -7.43 28.55 4.24
CA LYS A 100 -6.69 29.01 5.42
C LYS A 100 -7.50 28.99 6.73
N ASP A 101 -8.83 28.89 6.64
CA ASP A 101 -9.76 28.97 7.77
C ASP A 101 -10.25 27.57 8.22
N GLY A 102 -9.65 26.49 7.71
CA GLY A 102 -10.02 25.12 8.06
C GLY A 102 -11.33 24.64 7.43
N ASN A 103 -11.99 25.47 6.63
CA ASN A 103 -13.16 25.09 5.86
C ASN A 103 -12.73 24.52 4.51
N SER A 104 -13.41 23.46 4.05
CA SER A 104 -13.27 23.03 2.65
C SER A 104 -13.57 24.25 1.78
N ALA A 105 -12.58 24.71 1.00
CA ALA A 105 -12.63 26.02 0.33
C ALA A 105 -13.78 26.14 -0.69
N LEU A 106 -14.46 25.02 -0.96
CA LEU A 106 -15.34 24.80 -2.09
C LEU A 106 -16.61 24.03 -1.70
N VAL A 107 -17.13 24.22 -0.48
CA VAL A 107 -18.54 23.85 -0.21
C VAL A 107 -19.43 24.74 -1.08
N GLY A 108 -19.80 24.26 -2.28
CA GLY A 108 -20.76 24.90 -3.18
C GLY A 108 -20.22 25.52 -4.49
N ARG A 109 -18.93 25.34 -4.87
CA ARG A 109 -18.43 25.70 -6.22
C ARG A 109 -17.76 24.50 -6.91
N GLU A 110 -17.92 24.42 -8.23
CA GLU A 110 -17.68 23.22 -9.04
C GLU A 110 -16.29 22.61 -8.87
N LYS A 111 -16.28 21.31 -8.57
CA LYS A 111 -15.11 20.42 -8.46
C LYS A 111 -14.22 20.37 -9.72
N SER A 112 -14.66 20.97 -10.83
CA SER A 112 -14.01 20.98 -12.15
C SER A 112 -12.73 21.84 -12.22
N ILE A 113 -12.62 22.89 -11.40
CA ILE A 113 -11.51 23.86 -11.51
C ILE A 113 -10.18 23.26 -11.04
N GLU A 114 -10.20 22.48 -9.96
CA GLU A 114 -9.00 21.85 -9.41
C GLU A 114 -8.48 20.75 -10.32
N ASP A 115 -9.37 19.88 -10.82
CA ASP A 115 -9.01 18.85 -11.80
C ASP A 115 -8.42 19.46 -13.08
N HIS A 116 -8.93 20.62 -13.53
CA HIS A 116 -8.38 21.35 -14.67
C HIS A 116 -6.99 21.93 -14.41
N LEU A 117 -6.74 22.43 -13.20
CA LEU A 117 -5.42 22.93 -12.80
C LEU A 117 -4.41 21.79 -12.69
N ILE A 118 -4.82 20.66 -12.11
CA ILE A 118 -4.01 19.43 -12.02
C ILE A 118 -3.63 18.98 -13.43
N PHE A 119 -4.63 18.85 -14.30
CA PHE A 119 -4.47 18.49 -15.71
C PHE A 119 -3.48 19.41 -16.42
N LYS A 120 -3.70 20.73 -16.38
CA LYS A 120 -2.82 21.72 -17.04
C LYS A 120 -1.40 21.69 -16.50
N THR A 121 -1.24 21.54 -15.20
CA THR A 121 0.08 21.48 -14.57
C THR A 121 0.82 20.21 -14.98
N ALA A 122 0.14 19.07 -14.94
CA ALA A 122 0.72 17.80 -15.33
C ALA A 122 1.12 17.77 -16.81
N LEU A 123 0.31 18.38 -17.70
CA LEU A 123 0.67 18.55 -19.11
C LEU A 123 1.94 19.37 -19.32
N LEU A 124 2.10 20.51 -18.62
CA LEU A 124 3.34 21.30 -18.69
C LEU A 124 4.54 20.47 -18.25
N LEU A 125 4.40 19.67 -17.18
CA LEU A 125 5.49 18.86 -16.67
C LEU A 125 5.87 17.70 -17.60
N CYS A 126 4.99 17.30 -18.52
CA CYS A 126 5.34 16.35 -19.57
C CYS A 126 6.39 16.92 -20.55
N GLU A 127 6.58 18.24 -20.59
CA GLU A 127 7.64 18.89 -21.40
C GLU A 127 9.05 18.73 -20.80
N CYS A 128 9.16 18.18 -19.59
CA CYS A 128 10.45 17.95 -18.96
C CYS A 128 11.23 16.83 -19.68
N THR A 129 12.46 17.13 -20.09
CA THR A 129 13.28 16.24 -20.94
C THR A 129 14.15 15.25 -20.16
N ARG A 130 14.26 15.42 -18.84
CA ARG A 130 15.14 14.64 -17.97
C ARG A 130 14.40 13.91 -16.85
N LEU A 131 13.09 13.72 -16.99
CA LEU A 131 12.30 12.99 -16.00
C LEU A 131 12.72 11.52 -15.97
N SER A 132 13.21 11.10 -14.81
CA SER A 132 13.37 9.68 -14.47
C SER A 132 12.18 9.17 -13.68
N GLU A 133 11.53 10.04 -12.91
CA GLU A 133 10.39 9.71 -12.07
C GLU A 133 9.31 10.77 -12.21
N PHE A 134 8.09 10.32 -12.49
CA PHE A 134 6.94 11.18 -12.47
C PHE A 134 5.75 10.43 -11.86
N HIS A 135 5.48 10.76 -10.60
CA HIS A 135 4.31 10.33 -9.87
C HIS A 135 3.20 11.38 -9.95
N LEU A 136 2.01 10.94 -10.37
CA LEU A 136 0.80 11.75 -10.44
C LEU A 136 -0.34 11.09 -9.66
N GLY A 137 -0.75 11.70 -8.56
CA GLY A 137 -1.96 11.42 -7.82
C GLY A 137 -3.08 12.34 -8.27
N ALA A 138 -4.02 11.82 -9.05
CA ALA A 138 -5.16 12.54 -9.60
C ALA A 138 -6.47 12.06 -8.95
N ARG A 139 -7.35 13.00 -8.56
CA ARG A 139 -8.60 12.65 -7.88
C ARG A 139 -9.58 11.83 -8.73
N SER A 140 -9.43 11.84 -10.04
CA SER A 140 -10.36 11.22 -10.97
C SER A 140 -9.63 10.63 -12.16
N LEU A 141 -10.06 9.43 -12.57
CA LEU A 141 -9.67 8.81 -13.83
C LEU A 141 -9.87 9.74 -15.04
N ALA A 142 -10.87 10.63 -15.00
CA ALA A 142 -11.16 11.56 -16.10
C ALA A 142 -10.00 12.51 -16.42
N VAL A 143 -9.23 12.93 -15.40
CA VAL A 143 -8.04 13.76 -15.58
C VAL A 143 -7.00 12.98 -16.38
N VAL A 144 -6.75 11.74 -15.99
CA VAL A 144 -5.75 10.87 -16.62
C VAL A 144 -6.15 10.54 -18.06
N THR A 145 -7.40 10.16 -18.31
CA THR A 145 -7.86 9.83 -19.66
C THR A 145 -7.88 11.05 -20.57
N THR A 146 -8.15 12.24 -20.04
CA THR A 146 -8.02 13.49 -20.80
C THR A 146 -6.55 13.74 -21.15
N MET A 147 -5.62 13.56 -20.21
CA MET A 147 -4.18 13.68 -20.49
C MET A 147 -3.71 12.72 -21.59
N LEU A 148 -4.19 11.47 -21.58
CA LEU A 148 -3.86 10.47 -22.59
C LEU A 148 -4.28 10.89 -24.01
N LYS A 149 -5.37 11.66 -24.14
CA LYS A 149 -5.81 12.21 -25.44
C LYS A 149 -4.89 13.30 -25.98
N HIS A 150 -4.07 13.92 -25.13
CA HIS A 150 -3.18 15.03 -25.50
C HIS A 150 -1.75 14.58 -25.86
N GLY A 151 -1.38 13.32 -25.63
CA GLY A 151 -0.10 12.78 -26.09
C GLY A 151 0.50 11.73 -25.15
N SER A 152 1.78 11.44 -25.35
CA SER A 152 2.54 10.50 -24.52
C SER A 152 2.77 11.08 -23.13
N LEU A 153 2.41 10.32 -22.10
CA LEU A 153 2.62 10.69 -20.71
C LEU A 153 3.87 9.99 -20.17
N PRO A 154 4.95 10.72 -19.81
CA PRO A 154 6.15 10.13 -19.20
C PRO A 154 5.93 9.78 -17.71
N VAL A 155 4.69 9.44 -17.35
CA VAL A 155 4.29 9.10 -15.98
C VAL A 155 4.81 7.70 -15.67
N THR A 156 5.57 7.58 -14.58
CA THR A 156 6.13 6.30 -14.10
C THR A 156 5.29 5.71 -12.97
N SER A 157 4.55 6.56 -12.25
CA SER A 157 3.66 6.15 -11.17
C SER A 157 2.36 6.95 -11.18
N LEU A 158 1.22 6.28 -11.02
CA LEU A 158 -0.08 6.91 -11.07
C LEU A 158 -0.97 6.44 -9.91
N ASP A 159 -1.65 7.37 -9.25
CA ASP A 159 -2.71 7.11 -8.26
C ASP A 159 -3.97 7.84 -8.70
N PHE A 160 -5.10 7.12 -8.81
CA PHE A 160 -6.38 7.77 -9.03
C PHE A 160 -7.55 7.07 -8.37
N ALA A 161 -8.62 7.83 -8.16
CA ALA A 161 -9.91 7.29 -7.76
C ALA A 161 -10.86 7.15 -8.95
N LEU A 162 -11.60 6.04 -8.95
CA LEU A 162 -12.63 5.78 -9.93
C LEU A 162 -13.90 6.59 -9.61
N PRO A 163 -14.51 7.24 -10.62
CA PRO A 163 -15.83 7.86 -10.48
C PRO A 163 -16.92 6.81 -10.25
N HIS A 164 -18.14 7.27 -9.94
CA HIS A 164 -19.32 6.41 -9.75
C HIS A 164 -19.58 5.45 -10.93
N ARG A 165 -19.37 5.95 -12.15
CA ARG A 165 -19.46 5.19 -13.40
C ARG A 165 -18.14 5.36 -14.12
N TYR A 166 -17.49 4.26 -14.44
CA TYR A 166 -16.25 4.21 -15.19
C TYR A 166 -16.38 3.18 -16.30
N LEU A 167 -15.57 3.36 -17.34
CA LEU A 167 -15.44 2.42 -18.44
C LEU A 167 -14.17 1.60 -18.23
N TRP A 168 -14.20 0.31 -18.57
CA TRP A 168 -13.03 -0.56 -18.44
C TRP A 168 -11.96 -0.21 -19.48
N GLU A 169 -12.38 0.31 -20.62
CA GLU A 169 -11.56 0.82 -21.70
C GLU A 169 -10.70 2.00 -21.23
N ASP A 170 -11.26 2.89 -20.40
CA ASP A 170 -10.53 4.00 -19.80
C ASP A 170 -9.47 3.51 -18.80
N ILE A 171 -9.80 2.50 -17.98
CA ILE A 171 -8.84 1.87 -17.07
C ILE A 171 -7.75 1.18 -17.88
N TYR A 172 -8.12 0.40 -18.91
CA TYR A 172 -7.18 -0.29 -19.79
C TYR A 172 -6.26 0.69 -20.54
N ALA A 173 -6.75 1.86 -20.94
CA ALA A 173 -5.95 2.91 -21.55
C ALA A 173 -4.80 3.38 -20.62
N VAL A 174 -5.04 3.42 -19.31
CA VAL A 174 -3.99 3.70 -18.32
C VAL A 174 -2.94 2.59 -18.28
N PHE A 175 -3.35 1.33 -18.33
CA PHE A 175 -2.42 0.19 -18.38
C PHE A 175 -1.52 0.23 -19.63
N ASN A 176 -1.95 0.88 -20.71
CA ASN A 176 -1.16 1.03 -21.94
C ASN A 176 -0.13 2.18 -21.89
N ILE A 177 -0.02 2.93 -20.79
CA ILE A 177 1.03 3.95 -20.64
C ILE A 177 2.40 3.24 -20.63
N PRO A 178 3.28 3.48 -21.62
CA PRO A 178 4.50 2.68 -21.77
C PRO A 178 5.49 2.83 -20.62
N THR A 179 5.55 4.00 -19.99
CA THR A 179 6.48 4.30 -18.89
C THR A 179 5.95 3.89 -17.52
N LEU A 180 4.68 3.49 -17.42
CA LEU A 180 4.02 3.26 -16.14
C LEU A 180 4.48 1.94 -15.52
N ALA A 181 5.08 2.03 -14.33
CA ALA A 181 5.55 0.89 -13.54
C ALA A 181 4.71 0.67 -12.28
N THR A 182 4.23 1.74 -11.64
CA THR A 182 3.45 1.67 -10.40
C THR A 182 2.07 2.27 -10.61
N LEU A 183 1.02 1.52 -10.24
CA LEU A 183 -0.37 1.93 -10.43
C LEU A 183 -1.18 1.72 -9.15
N VAL A 184 -1.88 2.77 -8.71
CA VAL A 184 -2.82 2.75 -7.59
C VAL A 184 -4.21 3.08 -8.13
N ILE A 185 -5.15 2.15 -7.96
CA ILE A 185 -6.55 2.33 -8.33
C ILE A 185 -7.36 2.35 -7.05
N ARG A 186 -8.14 3.42 -6.86
CA ARG A 186 -9.04 3.57 -5.71
C ARG A 186 -10.50 3.41 -6.09
N ASN A 187 -11.30 2.91 -5.15
CA ASN A 187 -12.75 2.75 -5.29
C ASN A 187 -13.21 1.77 -6.40
N LEU A 188 -12.35 0.85 -6.84
CA LEU A 188 -12.76 -0.22 -7.74
C LEU A 188 -13.82 -1.09 -7.04
N LEU A 189 -14.96 -1.37 -7.70
CA LEU A 189 -16.07 -2.15 -7.13
C LEU A 189 -16.65 -1.61 -5.80
N SER A 190 -16.62 -0.30 -5.52
CA SER A 190 -17.12 0.27 -4.27
C SER A 190 -18.66 0.24 -4.10
N PRO A 191 -19.26 -0.30 -3.00
CA PRO A 191 -20.71 -0.38 -2.74
C PRO A 191 -21.45 0.92 -2.51
N ASP A 192 -20.73 1.95 -2.06
CA ASP A 192 -21.29 3.29 -1.89
C ASP A 192 -21.71 3.92 -3.24
N ARG A 193 -21.55 3.18 -4.33
CA ARG A 193 -21.88 3.59 -5.69
C ARG A 193 -22.89 2.59 -6.30
N PRO A 194 -23.89 3.04 -7.08
CA PRO A 194 -24.89 2.18 -7.69
C PRO A 194 -24.32 1.11 -8.63
N SER A 195 -23.10 1.30 -9.14
CA SER A 195 -22.33 0.34 -9.93
C SER A 195 -21.93 -0.93 -9.18
N PHE A 196 -22.03 -0.98 -7.86
CA PHE A 196 -21.72 -2.21 -7.12
C PHE A 196 -22.80 -3.30 -7.20
N ARG A 197 -24.07 -2.90 -7.37
CA ARG A 197 -25.14 -3.90 -7.57
C ARG A 197 -24.98 -4.63 -8.90
N PHE A 198 -24.34 -3.98 -9.87
CA PHE A 198 -24.03 -4.49 -11.21
C PHE A 198 -22.68 -3.95 -11.65
N PRO A 199 -21.56 -4.52 -11.16
CA PRO A 199 -20.25 -4.07 -11.60
C PRO A 199 -20.22 -4.19 -13.13
N PRO A 200 -19.79 -3.13 -13.85
CA PRO A 200 -19.64 -3.25 -15.30
C PRO A 200 -18.73 -4.46 -15.55
N ARG A 201 -19.15 -5.36 -16.43
CA ARG A 201 -18.29 -6.48 -16.82
C ARG A 201 -17.17 -5.92 -17.68
N ILE A 202 -15.96 -6.48 -17.53
CA ILE A 202 -14.88 -6.21 -18.49
C ILE A 202 -15.39 -6.68 -19.88
N PRO A 203 -15.41 -5.80 -20.90
CA PRO A 203 -15.79 -6.17 -22.26
C PRO A 203 -14.93 -7.30 -22.81
N ASP A 204 -15.53 -8.24 -23.55
CA ASP A 204 -14.89 -9.46 -24.04
C ASP A 204 -13.58 -9.18 -24.81
N GLU A 205 -13.51 -8.05 -25.54
CA GLU A 205 -12.34 -7.62 -26.29
C GLU A 205 -11.10 -7.36 -25.40
N LEU A 206 -11.33 -7.01 -24.13
CA LEU A 206 -10.27 -6.77 -23.14
C LEU A 206 -9.84 -8.04 -22.39
N HIS A 207 -10.60 -9.14 -22.48
CA HIS A 207 -10.19 -10.42 -21.88
C HIS A 207 -9.01 -11.04 -22.62
N HIS A 208 -8.90 -10.79 -23.92
CA HIS A 208 -7.81 -11.30 -24.75
C HIS A 208 -6.52 -10.47 -24.69
N LYS A 209 -6.51 -9.37 -23.92
CA LYS A 209 -5.36 -8.46 -23.81
C LYS A 209 -4.41 -8.92 -22.71
N HIS A 210 -3.58 -9.92 -23.00
CA HIS A 210 -2.63 -10.44 -22.02
C HIS A 210 -1.25 -9.79 -22.15
N GLY A 211 -0.62 -9.44 -21.03
CA GLY A 211 0.77 -8.98 -21.00
C GLY A 211 1.03 -7.77 -21.90
N THR A 212 0.11 -6.81 -21.93
CA THR A 212 0.26 -5.57 -22.73
C THR A 212 0.93 -4.46 -21.93
N SER A 213 0.75 -4.46 -20.60
CA SER A 213 1.19 -3.40 -19.70
C SER A 213 2.55 -3.65 -19.06
N ASN A 214 3.29 -2.56 -18.81
CA ASN A 214 4.58 -2.58 -18.10
C ASN A 214 4.44 -2.38 -16.58
N VAL A 215 3.21 -2.30 -16.05
CA VAL A 215 2.95 -2.20 -14.61
C VAL A 215 3.57 -3.39 -13.87
N GLN A 216 4.36 -3.09 -12.85
CA GLN A 216 5.02 -4.06 -11.96
C GLN A 216 4.41 -4.03 -10.56
N GLU A 217 3.90 -2.87 -10.13
CA GLU A 217 3.31 -2.70 -8.81
C GLU A 217 1.86 -2.20 -8.97
N LEU A 218 0.91 -2.98 -8.45
CA LEU A 218 -0.51 -2.63 -8.47
C LEU A 218 -1.02 -2.51 -7.03
N SER A 219 -1.67 -1.40 -6.71
CA SER A 219 -2.40 -1.24 -5.45
C SER A 219 -3.88 -0.98 -5.72
N LEU A 220 -4.73 -1.77 -5.10
CA LEU A 220 -6.18 -1.65 -5.11
C LEU A 220 -6.61 -1.21 -3.70
N LEU A 221 -6.84 0.10 -3.54
CA LEU A 221 -7.11 0.72 -2.25
C LEU A 221 -8.55 1.23 -2.19
N ASP A 222 -9.16 1.24 -1.01
CA ASP A 222 -10.54 1.73 -0.85
C ASP A 222 -11.55 1.02 -1.78
N CYS A 223 -11.21 -0.18 -2.23
CA CYS A 223 -11.98 -0.99 -3.16
C CYS A 223 -13.05 -1.81 -2.44
N GLY A 224 -14.00 -2.34 -3.21
CA GLY A 224 -14.88 -3.41 -2.76
C GLY A 224 -14.27 -4.80 -2.98
N PRO A 225 -15.06 -5.87 -2.74
CA PRO A 225 -14.60 -7.26 -2.80
C PRO A 225 -14.09 -7.67 -4.18
N LEU A 226 -13.04 -8.49 -4.21
CA LEU A 226 -12.58 -9.13 -5.45
C LEU A 226 -13.60 -10.19 -5.90
N THR A 227 -13.96 -10.13 -7.17
CA THR A 227 -14.88 -11.09 -7.80
C THR A 227 -14.28 -11.58 -9.11
N LEU A 228 -14.72 -12.75 -9.60
CA LEU A 228 -14.23 -13.32 -10.86
C LEU A 228 -14.37 -12.37 -12.06
N SER A 229 -15.31 -11.42 -12.03
CA SER A 229 -15.50 -10.45 -13.11
C SER A 229 -14.31 -9.53 -13.35
N ILE A 230 -13.40 -9.38 -12.37
CA ILE A 230 -12.20 -8.55 -12.51
C ILE A 230 -10.91 -9.35 -12.68
N SER A 231 -10.99 -10.69 -12.73
CA SER A 231 -9.84 -11.56 -13.02
C SER A 231 -9.04 -11.15 -14.27
N PRO A 232 -9.67 -10.75 -15.39
CA PRO A 232 -8.94 -10.31 -16.58
C PRO A 232 -8.00 -9.11 -16.36
N LEU A 233 -8.31 -8.21 -15.42
CA LEU A 233 -7.44 -7.07 -15.11
C LEU A 233 -6.03 -7.51 -14.68
N PHE A 234 -5.93 -8.64 -13.98
CA PHE A 234 -4.66 -9.19 -13.50
C PHE A 234 -3.85 -9.89 -14.60
N GLN A 235 -4.41 -10.04 -15.81
CA GLN A 235 -3.71 -10.60 -16.96
C GLN A 235 -3.07 -9.51 -17.84
N TRP A 236 -3.45 -8.24 -17.66
CA TRP A 236 -2.94 -7.14 -18.47
C TRP A 236 -1.45 -6.83 -18.23
N PRO A 237 -0.92 -6.86 -17.00
CA PRO A 237 0.50 -6.66 -16.74
C PRO A 237 1.37 -7.82 -17.24
N LYS A 238 2.54 -7.51 -17.82
CA LYS A 238 3.51 -8.52 -18.28
C LYS A 238 4.16 -9.29 -17.13
N ASN A 239 4.70 -8.54 -16.16
CA ASN A 239 5.50 -9.07 -15.05
C ASN A 239 5.18 -8.33 -13.75
N PRO A 240 3.94 -8.45 -13.24
CA PRO A 240 3.56 -7.85 -11.97
C PRO A 240 4.32 -8.53 -10.83
N ARG A 241 5.04 -7.72 -10.03
CA ARG A 241 5.85 -8.18 -8.90
C ARG A 241 5.17 -7.94 -7.56
N LYS A 242 4.38 -6.87 -7.45
CA LYS A 242 3.74 -6.46 -6.21
C LYS A 242 2.25 -6.21 -6.40
N LEU A 243 1.44 -6.80 -5.52
CA LEU A 243 0.02 -6.52 -5.42
C LEU A 243 -0.30 -6.13 -3.98
N ASN A 244 -0.92 -4.96 -3.83
CA ASN A 244 -1.51 -4.54 -2.57
C ASN A 244 -3.02 -4.43 -2.71
N TYR A 245 -3.76 -5.35 -2.11
CA TYR A 245 -5.20 -5.30 -1.99
C TYR A 245 -5.58 -5.06 -0.51
N ALA A 246 -5.98 -3.82 -0.24
CA ALA A 246 -6.40 -3.34 1.07
C ALA A 246 -7.75 -2.62 0.91
N PRO A 247 -8.87 -3.37 0.86
CA PRO A 247 -10.19 -2.79 0.66
C PRO A 247 -10.65 -2.02 1.90
N MET A 248 -11.64 -1.15 1.72
CA MET A 248 -12.30 -0.52 2.87
C MET A 248 -13.31 -1.50 3.44
N ARG A 249 -13.18 -1.89 4.71
CA ARG A 249 -14.06 -2.89 5.33
C ARG A 249 -15.55 -2.58 5.18
N SER A 250 -15.94 -1.32 5.37
CA SER A 250 -17.33 -0.85 5.16
C SER A 250 -17.84 -1.08 3.73
N LYS A 251 -16.95 -1.11 2.74
CA LYS A 251 -17.23 -1.41 1.33
C LYS A 251 -17.23 -2.90 1.00
N CYS A 252 -16.82 -3.77 1.91
CA CYS A 252 -16.87 -5.21 1.70
C CYS A 252 -18.04 -5.84 2.47
N GLU A 253 -18.43 -5.24 3.59
CA GLU A 253 -19.50 -5.72 4.47
C GLU A 253 -20.82 -6.11 3.77
N PRO A 254 -21.39 -5.32 2.82
CA PRO A 254 -22.64 -5.70 2.16
C PRO A 254 -22.52 -6.99 1.32
N TYR A 255 -21.37 -7.23 0.71
CA TYR A 255 -21.08 -8.44 -0.08
C TYR A 255 -21.07 -9.67 0.81
N TRP A 256 -20.21 -9.63 1.83
CA TRP A 256 -20.00 -10.73 2.76
C TRP A 256 -21.30 -11.09 3.50
N ARG A 257 -22.05 -10.08 3.95
CA ARG A 257 -23.37 -10.29 4.56
C ARG A 257 -24.37 -10.95 3.60
N THR A 258 -24.31 -10.62 2.32
CA THR A 258 -25.21 -11.20 1.31
C THR A 258 -24.87 -12.67 1.04
N ILE A 259 -23.59 -13.00 0.89
CA ILE A 259 -23.13 -14.39 0.75
C ILE A 259 -23.57 -15.18 1.98
N LEU A 260 -23.20 -14.73 3.17
CA LEU A 260 -23.54 -15.39 4.43
C LEU A 260 -25.05 -15.66 4.57
N ARG A 261 -25.90 -14.70 4.21
CA ARG A 261 -27.36 -14.90 4.23
C ARG A 261 -27.87 -15.95 3.24
N ARG A 262 -27.17 -16.15 2.13
CA ARG A 262 -27.57 -17.07 1.05
C ARG A 262 -27.02 -18.49 1.27
N THR A 263 -25.76 -18.59 1.69
CA THR A 263 -25.03 -19.86 1.77
C THR A 263 -24.86 -20.36 3.20
N GLY A 264 -25.00 -19.50 4.21
CA GLY A 264 -24.68 -19.81 5.61
C GLY A 264 -23.16 -19.88 5.90
N ASP A 265 -22.31 -19.77 4.88
CA ASP A 265 -20.85 -19.91 4.95
C ASP A 265 -20.17 -19.02 3.89
N ILE A 266 -19.06 -18.38 4.24
CA ILE A 266 -18.26 -17.52 3.35
C ILE A 266 -17.01 -18.23 2.76
N SER A 267 -16.72 -19.47 3.14
CA SER A 267 -15.53 -20.23 2.72
C SER A 267 -15.28 -20.21 1.21
N ASP A 268 -16.28 -20.59 0.41
CA ASP A 268 -16.12 -20.64 -1.05
C ASP A 268 -15.87 -19.25 -1.64
N ALA A 269 -16.43 -18.20 -1.04
CA ALA A 269 -16.21 -16.83 -1.50
C ALA A 269 -14.82 -16.29 -1.14
N VAL A 270 -14.24 -16.75 -0.03
CA VAL A 270 -12.83 -16.50 0.34
C VAL A 270 -11.91 -17.17 -0.68
N ASP A 271 -12.10 -18.48 -0.94
CA ASP A 271 -11.33 -19.22 -1.94
C ASP A 271 -11.45 -18.56 -3.33
N LEU A 272 -12.65 -18.14 -3.71
CA LEU A 272 -12.90 -17.42 -4.96
C LEU A 272 -12.15 -16.08 -5.02
N SER A 273 -12.07 -15.33 -3.93
CA SER A 273 -11.36 -14.04 -3.90
C SER A 273 -9.86 -14.20 -4.16
N VAL A 274 -9.26 -15.29 -3.70
CA VAL A 274 -7.87 -15.63 -4.01
C VAL A 274 -7.74 -16.18 -5.44
N SER A 275 -8.73 -16.95 -5.91
CA SER A 275 -8.72 -17.50 -7.28
C SER A 275 -8.70 -16.40 -8.37
N VAL A 276 -9.25 -15.22 -8.07
CA VAL A 276 -9.20 -14.03 -8.93
C VAL A 276 -7.75 -13.62 -9.25
N LEU A 277 -6.81 -13.90 -8.35
CA LEU A 277 -5.40 -13.53 -8.45
C LEU A 277 -4.53 -14.61 -9.12
N LEU A 278 -5.09 -15.77 -9.49
CA LEU A 278 -4.35 -16.85 -10.16
C LEU A 278 -3.58 -16.44 -11.43
N PRO A 279 -4.00 -15.44 -12.22
CA PRO A 279 -3.17 -14.92 -13.31
C PRO A 279 -1.76 -14.47 -12.89
N LEU A 280 -1.58 -14.09 -11.62
CA LEU A 280 -0.33 -13.56 -11.07
C LEU A 280 0.56 -14.64 -10.43
N LYS A 281 0.11 -15.91 -10.39
CA LYS A 281 0.70 -16.96 -9.56
C LYS A 281 2.20 -17.19 -9.77
N SER A 282 2.70 -17.02 -11.00
CA SER A 282 4.10 -17.27 -11.35
C SER A 282 4.99 -16.03 -11.28
N THR A 283 4.42 -14.83 -11.20
CA THR A 283 5.16 -13.55 -11.32
C THR A 283 5.19 -12.77 -10.01
N LEU A 284 4.15 -12.91 -9.18
CA LEU A 284 3.99 -12.14 -7.96
C LEU A 284 5.05 -12.51 -6.91
N GLN A 285 5.74 -11.50 -6.40
CA GLN A 285 6.80 -11.61 -5.38
C GLN A 285 6.35 -11.03 -4.03
N GLU A 286 5.49 -10.03 -4.04
CA GLU A 286 4.93 -9.40 -2.84
C GLU A 286 3.40 -9.34 -2.94
N LEU A 287 2.71 -9.86 -1.93
CA LEU A 287 1.26 -9.83 -1.83
C LEU A 287 0.83 -9.28 -0.47
N HIS A 288 0.15 -8.15 -0.49
CA HIS A 288 -0.65 -7.70 0.65
C HIS A 288 -2.12 -7.99 0.34
N PHE A 289 -2.76 -8.82 1.15
CA PHE A 289 -4.09 -9.33 0.86
C PHE A 289 -4.99 -9.28 2.10
N ASP A 290 -5.98 -8.40 2.06
CA ASP A 290 -7.04 -8.29 3.06
C ASP A 290 -8.41 -8.37 2.37
N LEU A 291 -9.36 -9.12 2.93
CA LEU A 291 -10.72 -9.26 2.37
C LEU A 291 -11.70 -8.19 2.85
N GLY A 292 -11.29 -7.35 3.80
CA GLY A 292 -12.16 -6.35 4.41
C GLY A 292 -13.35 -6.96 5.16
N LEU A 293 -13.21 -8.21 5.61
CA LEU A 293 -14.14 -8.84 6.53
C LEU A 293 -14.00 -8.07 7.84
N ASP A 294 -15.07 -7.44 8.35
CA ASP A 294 -14.99 -6.73 9.62
C ASP A 294 -15.38 -7.70 10.74
N ARG A 295 -16.64 -7.62 11.19
CA ARG A 295 -17.22 -8.56 12.14
C ARG A 295 -17.32 -10.01 11.64
N HIS A 296 -17.11 -10.25 10.35
CA HIS A 296 -17.32 -11.55 9.72
C HIS A 296 -16.17 -12.54 9.93
N TRP A 297 -15.03 -12.08 10.46
CA TRP A 297 -13.96 -12.97 10.91
C TRP A 297 -14.37 -13.93 12.04
N ILE A 298 -15.50 -13.70 12.74
CA ILE A 298 -16.00 -14.58 13.81
C ILE A 298 -16.52 -15.94 13.33
N LEU A 299 -16.69 -16.12 12.02
CA LEU A 299 -17.33 -17.30 11.46
C LEU A 299 -16.27 -18.32 11.06
N PRO A 300 -16.42 -19.61 11.44
CA PRO A 300 -15.53 -20.64 10.97
C PRO A 300 -15.72 -20.81 9.46
N PHE A 301 -14.70 -20.45 8.68
CA PHE A 301 -14.64 -20.79 7.27
C PHE A 301 -13.46 -21.73 7.02
N GLN A 302 -13.72 -22.74 6.18
CA GLN A 302 -12.74 -23.75 5.80
C GLN A 302 -12.12 -23.38 4.47
N THR A 303 -10.92 -22.82 4.51
CA THR A 303 -10.14 -22.47 3.32
C THR A 303 -9.20 -23.59 2.90
N GLY A 304 -8.92 -23.63 1.59
CA GLY A 304 -7.99 -24.56 0.97
C GLY A 304 -6.56 -24.01 0.87
N HIS A 305 -5.80 -24.53 -0.10
CA HIS A 305 -4.45 -24.10 -0.47
C HIS A 305 -4.45 -22.68 -1.10
N LEU A 306 -4.78 -21.65 -0.31
CA LEU A 306 -4.98 -20.29 -0.81
C LEU A 306 -3.72 -19.73 -1.50
N PHE A 307 -2.57 -19.77 -0.81
CA PHE A 307 -1.35 -19.09 -1.27
C PHE A 307 -0.32 -20.03 -1.91
N GLN A 308 -0.48 -21.36 -1.74
CA GLN A 308 0.41 -22.37 -2.33
C GLN A 308 0.62 -22.21 -3.84
N PRO A 309 -0.38 -21.83 -4.66
CA PRO A 309 -0.19 -21.68 -6.11
C PRO A 309 0.82 -20.58 -6.49
N PHE A 310 1.14 -19.63 -5.60
CA PHE A 310 1.98 -18.48 -5.89
C PHE A 310 3.48 -18.84 -5.76
N THR A 311 4.03 -19.49 -6.78
CA THR A 311 5.36 -20.12 -6.73
C THR A 311 6.52 -19.14 -6.56
N SER A 312 6.32 -17.86 -6.87
CA SER A 312 7.38 -16.82 -6.81
C SER A 312 7.22 -15.87 -5.61
N LEU A 313 6.24 -16.12 -4.74
CA LEU A 313 5.88 -15.21 -3.66
C LEU A 313 6.90 -15.26 -2.52
N LYS A 314 7.59 -14.14 -2.31
CA LYS A 314 8.61 -13.97 -1.28
C LYS A 314 8.08 -13.27 -0.03
N HIS A 315 7.12 -12.36 -0.18
CA HIS A 315 6.54 -11.60 0.93
C HIS A 315 5.02 -11.70 0.90
N LEU A 316 4.43 -12.14 2.00
CA LEU A 316 2.99 -12.24 2.18
C LEU A 316 2.57 -11.45 3.42
N THR A 317 1.66 -10.49 3.25
CA THR A 317 0.91 -9.87 4.35
C THR A 317 -0.55 -10.29 4.26
N ALA A 318 -1.09 -10.92 5.30
CA ALA A 318 -2.48 -11.37 5.33
C ALA A 318 -3.07 -11.34 6.75
N PRO A 319 -4.41 -11.17 6.89
CA PRO A 319 -5.12 -11.48 8.12
C PRO A 319 -4.85 -12.90 8.57
N ILE A 320 -4.66 -13.07 9.87
CA ILE A 320 -4.32 -14.36 10.45
C ILE A 320 -5.40 -15.41 10.17
N GLU A 321 -6.67 -15.01 10.13
CA GLU A 321 -7.81 -15.89 9.92
C GLU A 321 -7.85 -16.52 8.52
N LEU A 322 -7.13 -15.94 7.53
CA LEU A 322 -6.98 -16.56 6.21
C LEU A 322 -6.03 -17.76 6.23
N VAL A 323 -5.08 -17.76 7.16
CA VAL A 323 -4.13 -18.85 7.33
C VAL A 323 -4.55 -19.78 8.46
N MET A 324 -5.13 -19.26 9.54
CA MET A 324 -5.42 -19.98 10.78
C MET A 324 -6.62 -19.38 11.51
N HIS A 325 -7.66 -20.17 11.77
CA HIS A 325 -8.89 -19.69 12.43
C HIS A 325 -8.83 -19.86 13.96
N SER A 326 -9.15 -18.78 14.70
CA SER A 326 -9.24 -18.78 16.16
C SER A 326 -10.68 -18.94 16.63
N ARG A 327 -11.06 -20.20 16.92
CA ARG A 327 -12.11 -20.63 17.88
C ARG A 327 -12.31 -22.14 17.75
N GLY A 328 -11.31 -22.89 18.20
CA GLY A 328 -11.40 -24.35 18.34
C GLY A 328 -11.45 -25.09 17.02
N LEU A 329 -10.27 -25.33 16.44
CA LEU A 329 -9.99 -26.37 15.44
C LEU A 329 -10.82 -26.28 14.15
N SER A 330 -10.59 -25.24 13.35
CA SER A 330 -10.74 -25.39 11.91
C SER A 330 -9.51 -26.11 11.39
N ARG A 331 -9.61 -27.43 11.20
CA ARG A 331 -8.74 -28.07 10.22
C ARG A 331 -8.95 -27.34 8.89
N SER A 332 -7.87 -27.08 8.14
CA SER A 332 -8.01 -26.84 6.69
C SER A 332 -9.04 -27.84 6.13
N ARG A 333 -9.75 -27.54 5.03
CA ARG A 333 -10.52 -28.60 4.32
C ARG A 333 -9.68 -29.87 4.13
N THR A 334 -8.35 -29.72 4.07
CA THR A 334 -7.36 -30.78 3.90
C THR A 334 -6.94 -31.51 5.19
N GLY A 335 -7.31 -31.04 6.39
CA GLY A 335 -6.84 -31.63 7.64
C GLY A 335 -5.41 -31.23 8.04
N LYS A 336 -4.73 -30.37 7.27
CA LYS A 336 -3.31 -30.07 7.41
C LYS A 336 -3.03 -28.72 8.11
N PRO A 337 -1.85 -28.56 8.73
CA PRO A 337 -1.40 -27.28 9.31
C PRO A 337 -1.31 -26.15 8.29
N PHE A 338 -1.49 -24.89 8.72
CA PHE A 338 -1.58 -23.75 7.81
C PHE A 338 -0.35 -23.53 6.93
N TYR A 339 0.84 -23.75 7.47
CA TYR A 339 2.09 -23.50 6.78
C TYR A 339 2.30 -24.40 5.56
N THR A 340 1.60 -25.55 5.49
CA THR A 340 1.59 -26.42 4.29
C THR A 340 0.83 -25.79 3.11
N ASN A 341 0.07 -24.73 3.35
CA ASN A 341 -0.67 -23.97 2.35
C ASN A 341 0.08 -22.71 1.89
N LEU A 342 1.27 -22.45 2.43
CA LEU A 342 2.14 -21.35 2.04
C LEU A 342 3.10 -21.79 0.93
N PRO A 343 3.52 -20.87 0.03
CA PRO A 343 4.45 -21.20 -1.03
C PRO A 343 5.87 -21.41 -0.49
N HIS A 344 6.59 -22.40 -1.02
CA HIS A 344 7.97 -22.73 -0.61
C HIS A 344 8.98 -21.59 -0.80
N SER A 345 8.67 -20.62 -1.67
CA SER A 345 9.51 -19.46 -1.97
C SER A 345 9.37 -18.31 -0.95
N LEU A 346 8.50 -18.46 0.06
CA LEU A 346 8.22 -17.43 1.03
C LEU A 346 9.45 -17.14 1.90
N GLU A 347 9.88 -15.88 1.93
CA GLU A 347 11.00 -15.38 2.73
C GLU A 347 10.50 -14.59 3.95
N THR A 348 9.40 -13.87 3.80
CA THR A 348 8.80 -13.04 4.87
C THR A 348 7.29 -13.25 4.94
N LEU A 349 6.79 -13.48 6.16
CA LEU A 349 5.36 -13.61 6.46
C LEU A 349 4.94 -12.53 7.47
N GLU A 350 3.98 -11.70 7.10
CA GLU A 350 3.35 -10.73 8.00
C GLU A 350 1.90 -11.14 8.28
N LEU A 351 1.62 -11.49 9.54
CA LEU A 351 0.28 -11.85 9.99
C LEU A 351 -0.33 -10.67 10.72
N LYS A 352 -1.51 -10.27 10.25
CA LYS A 352 -2.32 -9.21 10.84
C LYS A 352 -3.40 -9.79 11.73
N PHE A 353 -3.40 -9.42 13.00
CA PHE A 353 -4.43 -9.80 13.95
C PHE A 353 -5.61 -8.84 13.86
N THR A 354 -6.80 -9.33 13.53
CA THR A 354 -7.98 -8.49 13.34
C THR A 354 -8.65 -8.15 14.68
N ILE A 355 -9.44 -7.07 14.73
CA ILE A 355 -10.08 -6.49 15.94
C ILE A 355 -10.85 -7.53 16.78
N LEU A 356 -11.27 -8.66 16.21
CA LEU A 356 -12.02 -9.72 16.92
C LEU A 356 -11.15 -10.84 17.46
N THR A 357 -9.91 -10.96 16.99
CA THR A 357 -8.84 -11.61 17.76
C THR A 357 -8.36 -10.71 18.88
N SER A 358 -9.14 -9.71 19.34
CA SER A 358 -8.90 -9.09 20.65
C SER A 358 -9.10 -10.15 21.72
N TRP A 359 -8.00 -10.86 22.01
CA TRP A 359 -7.81 -11.74 23.14
C TRP A 359 -8.43 -11.06 24.34
N HIS A 360 -9.43 -11.71 24.94
CA HIS A 360 -10.05 -11.18 26.14
C HIS A 360 -8.93 -10.88 27.13
N SER A 361 -8.98 -9.71 27.76
CA SER A 361 -8.14 -9.33 28.89
C SER A 361 -8.47 -10.23 30.10
N ARG A 362 -8.24 -11.53 29.98
CA ARG A 362 -8.01 -12.32 31.17
C ARG A 362 -6.65 -11.84 31.66
N PRO A 363 -6.56 -11.35 32.92
CA PRO A 363 -5.26 -10.97 33.47
C PRO A 363 -4.31 -12.11 33.21
N ALA A 364 -3.14 -11.80 32.65
CA ALA A 364 -2.07 -12.76 32.46
C ALA A 364 -1.85 -13.48 33.79
N ARG A 365 -2.46 -14.66 33.95
CA ARG A 365 -2.13 -15.52 35.08
C ARG A 365 -0.78 -16.10 34.68
N SER A 366 0.27 -15.39 35.09
CA SER A 366 1.69 -15.76 34.93
C SER A 366 2.03 -17.17 35.42
N ASP A 367 1.08 -17.81 36.10
CA ASP A 367 1.22 -19.05 36.83
C ASP A 367 0.41 -20.20 36.18
N LEU A 368 -0.20 -20.00 35.01
CA LEU A 368 -0.80 -21.09 34.25
C LEU A 368 0.31 -21.92 33.58
N ASP A 369 0.32 -23.22 33.89
CA ASP A 369 1.12 -24.21 33.18
C ASP A 369 0.76 -24.23 31.67
N ALA A 370 1.70 -24.60 30.80
CA ALA A 370 1.54 -24.56 29.34
C ALA A 370 0.30 -25.36 28.87
N ASP A 371 0.04 -26.51 29.50
CA ASP A 371 -1.12 -27.37 29.22
C ASP A 371 -2.45 -26.73 29.66
N ALA A 372 -2.44 -25.96 30.76
CA ALA A 372 -3.61 -25.23 31.22
C ALA A 372 -3.89 -23.98 30.36
N CYS A 373 -2.85 -23.43 29.73
CA CYS A 373 -2.93 -22.29 28.81
C CYS A 373 -3.67 -22.65 27.51
N LEU A 374 -3.37 -23.83 26.95
CA LEU A 374 -3.97 -24.34 25.72
C LEU A 374 -5.45 -24.70 25.85
N MET A 375 -5.86 -25.13 27.04
CA MET A 375 -7.27 -25.45 27.34
C MET A 375 -8.16 -24.22 27.52
N THR A 376 -7.58 -23.01 27.67
CA THR A 376 -8.31 -21.81 28.10
C THR A 376 -8.42 -20.72 27.04
N ASP A 377 -7.54 -20.68 26.04
CA ASP A 377 -7.60 -19.66 24.99
C ASP A 377 -7.13 -20.19 23.61
N PRO A 378 -8.03 -20.22 22.59
CA PRO A 378 -7.74 -20.70 21.24
C PRO A 378 -6.56 -20.03 20.56
N ALA A 379 -6.21 -18.82 20.96
CA ALA A 379 -5.21 -18.10 20.23
C ALA A 379 -3.77 -18.50 20.66
N HIS A 380 -3.61 -19.24 21.78
CA HIS A 380 -2.37 -19.99 22.06
C HIS A 380 -2.10 -21.11 21.04
N GLN A 381 -3.14 -21.62 20.36
CA GLN A 381 -2.95 -22.60 19.28
C GLN A 381 -2.15 -22.03 18.10
N LEU A 382 -2.15 -20.70 17.91
CA LEU A 382 -1.24 -20.08 16.95
C LEU A 382 0.21 -20.33 17.32
N PHE A 383 0.53 -20.12 18.59
CA PHE A 383 1.90 -20.22 19.06
C PHE A 383 2.37 -21.68 18.99
N ASP A 384 1.49 -22.66 19.26
CA ASP A 384 1.75 -24.06 18.93
C ASP A 384 2.05 -24.29 17.44
N GLU A 385 1.20 -23.78 16.53
CA GLU A 385 1.41 -23.97 15.09
C GLU A 385 2.67 -23.24 14.58
N LEU A 386 3.04 -22.12 15.22
CA LEU A 386 4.29 -21.39 14.96
C LEU A 386 5.52 -22.16 15.49
N SER A 387 5.45 -22.78 16.66
CA SER A 387 6.49 -23.70 17.16
C SER A 387 6.68 -24.89 16.22
N VAL A 388 5.58 -25.51 15.77
CA VAL A 388 5.66 -26.63 14.81
C VAL A 388 6.25 -26.17 13.47
N LEU A 389 5.93 -24.95 13.03
CA LEU A 389 6.57 -24.34 11.87
C LEU A 389 8.09 -24.23 12.05
N ALA A 390 8.57 -23.83 13.23
CA ALA A 390 10.01 -23.78 13.51
C ALA A 390 10.69 -25.16 13.30
N MET A 391 10.04 -26.24 13.73
CA MET A 391 10.53 -27.61 13.57
C MET A 391 10.48 -28.10 12.11
N GLN A 392 9.44 -27.73 11.36
CA GLN A 392 9.19 -28.23 10.00
C GLN A 392 9.65 -27.28 8.89
N LYS A 393 10.22 -26.14 9.25
CA LYS A 393 10.71 -25.10 8.34
C LYS A 393 11.62 -25.68 7.25
N GLY A 394 12.55 -26.57 7.61
CA GLY A 394 13.50 -27.15 6.65
C GLY A 394 12.83 -27.93 5.52
N GLU A 395 11.68 -28.56 5.78
CA GLU A 395 10.94 -29.37 4.80
C GLU A 395 9.99 -28.52 3.97
N TRP A 396 9.28 -27.56 4.59
CA TRP A 396 8.17 -26.86 3.95
C TRP A 396 8.45 -25.41 3.60
N LEU A 397 9.28 -24.70 4.37
CA LEU A 397 9.51 -23.26 4.21
C LEU A 397 10.99 -22.91 4.45
N SER A 398 11.88 -23.60 3.75
CA SER A 398 13.33 -23.46 3.95
C SER A 398 13.85 -22.04 3.70
N GLY A 399 13.13 -21.27 2.87
CA GLY A 399 13.43 -19.87 2.58
C GLY A 399 12.96 -18.87 3.64
N LEU A 400 12.11 -19.25 4.59
CA LEU A 400 11.49 -18.32 5.54
C LEU A 400 12.53 -17.74 6.50
N ARG A 401 12.66 -16.41 6.54
CA ARG A 401 13.65 -15.69 7.36
C ARG A 401 13.01 -14.79 8.38
N GLN A 402 11.80 -14.30 8.12
CA GLN A 402 11.15 -13.33 8.99
C GLN A 402 9.66 -13.61 9.12
N VAL A 403 9.17 -13.54 10.36
CA VAL A 403 7.75 -13.50 10.69
C VAL A 403 7.46 -12.19 11.42
N THR A 404 6.51 -11.42 10.92
CA THR A 404 6.08 -10.16 11.52
C THR A 404 4.66 -10.33 12.04
N LEU A 405 4.46 -10.04 13.32
CA LEU A 405 3.15 -10.08 13.96
C LEU A 405 2.69 -8.65 14.23
N THR A 406 1.56 -8.25 13.64
CA THR A 406 1.04 -6.88 13.71
C THR A 406 -0.43 -6.85 14.09
N GLY A 407 -0.79 -5.81 14.85
CA GLY A 407 -2.19 -5.51 15.13
C GLY A 407 -2.90 -4.78 13.99
N ASP A 408 -4.15 -5.16 13.72
CA ASP A 408 -5.01 -4.46 12.78
C ASP A 408 -5.99 -3.53 13.53
N GLY A 409 -5.50 -2.34 13.92
CA GLY A 409 -6.27 -1.29 14.58
C GLY A 409 -5.68 -0.79 15.91
N ASP A 410 -6.47 0.02 16.64
CA ASP A 410 -6.01 0.77 17.82
C ASP A 410 -6.08 0.01 19.15
N ARG A 411 -6.62 -1.22 19.17
CA ARG A 411 -6.76 -1.99 20.42
C ARG A 411 -5.52 -2.86 20.66
N PRO A 412 -4.86 -2.76 21.83
CA PRO A 412 -3.69 -3.58 22.14
C PRO A 412 -4.08 -5.06 22.30
N PHE A 413 -3.14 -5.94 21.93
CA PHE A 413 -3.24 -7.38 22.11
C PHE A 413 -2.61 -7.76 23.46
N LEU A 414 -3.17 -8.75 24.13
CA LEU A 414 -2.71 -9.17 25.45
C LEU A 414 -2.50 -10.67 25.48
N VAL A 415 -1.30 -11.09 25.08
CA VAL A 415 -0.84 -12.47 25.24
C VAL A 415 0.59 -12.43 25.69
N LYS A 416 0.77 -12.34 27.01
CA LYS A 416 2.06 -12.62 27.62
C LYS A 416 1.89 -13.83 28.51
N CYS A 417 2.28 -14.97 27.98
CA CYS A 417 2.42 -16.22 28.73
C CYS A 417 3.73 -16.89 28.32
N LYS A 418 4.28 -17.72 29.19
CA LYS A 418 5.53 -18.43 28.93
C LYS A 418 5.47 -19.29 27.68
N HIS A 419 4.30 -19.86 27.37
CA HIS A 419 4.07 -20.61 26.14
C HIS A 419 4.38 -19.76 24.89
N ALA A 420 3.81 -18.55 24.79
CA ALA A 420 4.01 -17.70 23.63
C ALA A 420 5.48 -17.25 23.52
N GLU A 421 6.14 -16.99 24.65
CA GLU A 421 7.58 -16.69 24.69
C GLU A 421 8.40 -17.87 24.13
N TYR A 422 8.16 -19.09 24.61
CA TYR A 422 8.84 -20.30 24.10
C TYR A 422 8.61 -20.53 22.61
N ALA A 423 7.39 -20.32 22.12
CA ALA A 423 7.09 -20.50 20.70
C ALA A 423 7.80 -19.50 19.79
N LEU A 424 7.95 -18.26 20.25
CA LEU A 424 8.70 -17.24 19.51
C LEU A 424 10.22 -17.49 19.61
N GLU A 425 10.71 -17.99 20.74
CA GLU A 425 12.09 -18.45 20.89
C GLU A 425 12.40 -19.63 19.96
N ASP A 426 11.50 -20.61 19.82
CA ASP A 426 11.65 -21.73 18.88
C ASP A 426 11.84 -21.23 17.43
N LEU A 427 11.04 -20.24 17.02
CA LEU A 427 11.19 -19.61 15.70
C LEU A 427 12.55 -18.93 15.54
N GLU A 428 12.98 -18.13 16.51
CA GLU A 428 14.29 -17.47 16.50
C GLU A 428 15.43 -18.50 16.46
N HIS A 429 15.36 -19.57 17.26
CA HIS A 429 16.34 -20.68 17.24
C HIS A 429 16.38 -21.41 15.90
N SER A 430 15.26 -21.48 15.17
CA SER A 430 15.20 -22.02 13.80
C SER A 430 15.72 -21.04 12.73
N GLY A 431 16.23 -19.88 13.14
CA GLY A 431 16.72 -18.82 12.25
C GLY A 431 15.61 -18.05 11.54
N VAL A 432 14.43 -17.92 12.17
CA VAL A 432 13.34 -17.05 11.72
C VAL A 432 13.27 -15.86 12.67
N HIS A 433 13.62 -14.67 12.17
CA HIS A 433 13.51 -13.45 12.95
C HIS A 433 12.05 -13.07 13.18
N VAL A 434 11.69 -12.81 14.42
CA VAL A 434 10.35 -12.42 14.83
C VAL A 434 10.31 -10.91 15.08
N VAL A 435 9.61 -10.19 14.20
CA VAL A 435 9.38 -8.75 14.37
C VAL A 435 8.05 -8.53 15.07
N GLN A 436 8.12 -7.91 16.24
CA GLN A 436 6.96 -7.58 17.06
C GLN A 436 6.54 -6.12 16.83
N GLY A 437 5.40 -5.87 16.19
CA GLY A 437 4.90 -4.51 15.94
C GLY A 437 3.75 -4.09 16.86
N ASN A 438 3.99 -3.22 17.86
CA ASN A 438 3.00 -2.53 18.71
C ASN A 438 1.74 -3.34 19.12
N TRP A 439 1.85 -4.65 19.29
CA TRP A 439 0.74 -5.49 19.70
C TRP A 439 0.65 -5.60 21.21
N TYR A 440 1.59 -5.01 21.95
CA TYR A 440 1.66 -5.04 23.42
C TYR A 440 1.57 -3.62 24.00
N ARG A 441 0.72 -3.43 25.01
CA ARG A 441 0.84 -2.35 26.01
C ARG A 441 1.05 -3.00 27.36
N GLU A 442 2.02 -2.52 28.13
CA GLU A 442 2.20 -2.96 29.51
C GLU A 442 0.90 -2.73 30.28
N SER A 443 0.54 -3.67 31.17
CA SER A 443 -0.76 -3.65 31.83
C SER A 443 -1.04 -2.35 32.59
N GLU A 444 0.00 -1.60 32.98
CA GLU A 444 -0.13 -0.28 33.63
C GLU A 444 -0.78 0.79 32.74
N GLU A 445 -0.61 0.72 31.40
CA GLU A 445 -1.21 1.68 30.47
C GLU A 445 -2.68 1.39 30.14
N ALA A 446 -3.23 0.26 30.59
CA ALA A 446 -4.64 -0.11 30.37
C ALA A 446 -5.59 0.38 31.47
N TRP A 447 -5.05 1.03 32.53
CA TRP A 447 -5.81 1.52 33.70
C TRP A 447 -5.88 3.05 33.81
N ILE A 448 -5.67 3.80 32.71
CA ILE A 448 -5.91 5.26 32.67
C ILE A 448 -7.06 5.59 31.73
#